data_AF-A0A2A9KP40-F1
#
_entry.id   AF-A0A2A9KP40-F1
#
_cell.length_a   1.000
_cell.length_b   1.000
_cell.length_c   1.000
_cell.angle_alpha   90.00
_cell.angle_beta   90.00
_cell.angle_gamma   90.00
#
_symmetry.space_group_name_H-M   'P 1'
#
loop_
_entity.id
_entity.type
_entity.pdbx_description
1 polymer ?
#
loop_
_entity_poly.entity_id
_entity_poly.type
_entity_poly.pdbx_seq_one_letter_code
_entity_poly.pdbx_strand_id
1 'polypeptide(L)'
;MTQPKIHPRLEKALTRGDLAIRQANSARATAVLNALGTMIIEASATIGVDASIDIPQGDRIYDPVNGLWPQKMLVSFDGPVDEAEAEELRAVYLVADDPGTQFRVEWHRADGKLGRQEGGPLATVAFLTDVEIPWSDDDE
;
A
#
# COMPACT_ATOMS: atom_id res chain seq x y z
N MET A 1 -26.23 -44.58 12.15
CA MET A 1 -26.34 -43.15 11.81
C MET A 1 -24.93 -42.57 11.79
N THR A 2 -24.44 -42.17 10.63
CA THR A 2 -23.10 -41.59 10.46
C THR A 2 -23.13 -40.18 11.03
N GLN A 3 -22.33 -39.89 12.06
CA GLN A 3 -22.15 -38.51 12.52
C GLN A 3 -21.65 -37.65 11.35
N PRO A 4 -22.18 -36.42 11.17
CA PRO A 4 -21.64 -35.50 10.17
C PRO A 4 -20.16 -35.25 10.50
N LYS A 5 -19.28 -35.35 9.49
CA LYS A 5 -17.82 -35.18 9.65
C LYS A 5 -17.42 -33.83 10.28
N ILE A 6 -18.28 -32.81 10.20
CA ILE A 6 -18.07 -31.48 10.78
C ILE A 6 -19.39 -31.01 11.41
N HIS A 7 -19.32 -30.46 12.62
CA HIS A 7 -20.46 -29.91 13.34
C HIS A 7 -20.85 -28.53 12.74
N PRO A 8 -22.11 -28.27 12.32
CA PRO A 8 -22.47 -27.01 11.62
C PRO A 8 -22.15 -25.72 12.40
N ARG A 9 -22.23 -25.75 13.73
CA ARG A 9 -21.81 -24.61 14.58
C ARG A 9 -20.31 -24.31 14.50
N LEU A 10 -19.49 -25.36 14.34
CA LEU A 10 -18.03 -25.22 14.20
C LEU A 10 -17.71 -24.58 12.85
N GLU A 11 -18.28 -25.11 11.77
CA GLU A 11 -18.12 -24.55 10.42
C GLU A 11 -18.47 -23.06 10.38
N LYS A 12 -19.64 -22.68 10.89
CA LYS A 12 -20.06 -21.27 10.97
C LYS A 12 -19.09 -20.39 11.78
N ALA A 13 -18.58 -20.90 12.91
CA ALA A 13 -17.65 -20.15 13.75
C ALA A 13 -16.31 -19.92 13.03
N LEU A 14 -15.77 -20.95 12.37
CA LEU A 14 -14.52 -20.87 11.64
C LEU A 14 -14.62 -19.95 10.42
N THR A 15 -15.69 -20.04 9.62
CA THR A 15 -15.89 -19.14 8.46
C THR A 15 -16.00 -17.67 8.90
N ARG A 16 -16.68 -17.39 10.02
CA ARG A 16 -16.77 -16.03 10.54
C ARG A 16 -15.44 -15.53 11.09
N GLY A 17 -14.69 -16.39 11.78
CA GLY A 17 -13.35 -16.06 12.28
C GLY A 17 -12.39 -15.73 11.14
N ASP A 18 -12.36 -16.57 10.11
CA ASP A 18 -11.57 -16.36 8.89
C ASP A 18 -11.89 -15.02 8.22
N LEU A 19 -13.18 -14.71 8.00
CA LEU A 19 -13.59 -13.44 7.40
C LEU A 19 -13.15 -12.23 8.25
N ALA A 20 -13.28 -12.31 9.57
CA ALA A 20 -12.88 -11.24 10.48
C ALA A 20 -11.36 -10.99 10.45
N ILE A 21 -10.55 -12.04 10.32
CA ILE A 21 -9.09 -11.92 10.18
C ILE A 21 -8.75 -11.19 8.88
N ARG A 22 -9.38 -11.57 7.76
CA ARG A 22 -9.15 -10.92 6.46
C ARG A 22 -9.56 -9.45 6.46
N GLN A 23 -10.69 -9.13 7.10
CA GLN A 23 -11.13 -7.75 7.33
C GLN A 23 -10.09 -6.94 8.12
N ALA A 24 -9.58 -7.49 9.23
CA ALA A 24 -8.59 -6.82 10.05
C ALA A 24 -7.28 -6.56 9.28
N ASN A 25 -6.81 -7.53 8.50
CA ASN A 25 -5.60 -7.37 7.71
C ASN A 25 -5.78 -6.34 6.58
N SER A 26 -6.94 -6.34 5.89
CA SER A 26 -7.26 -5.34 4.87
C SER A 26 -7.34 -3.92 5.42
N ALA A 27 -7.96 -3.76 6.59
CA ALA A 27 -8.02 -2.47 7.29
C ALA A 27 -6.61 -2.00 7.70
N ARG A 28 -5.77 -2.91 8.20
CA ARG A 28 -4.36 -2.62 8.50
C ARG A 28 -3.62 -2.13 7.26
N ALA A 29 -3.75 -2.82 6.13
CA ALA A 29 -3.09 -2.44 4.89
C ALA A 29 -3.51 -1.03 4.41
N THR A 30 -4.81 -0.74 4.46
CA THR A 30 -5.35 0.59 4.14
C THR A 30 -4.81 1.67 5.08
N ALA A 31 -4.75 1.40 6.39
CA ALA A 31 -4.23 2.34 7.38
C ALA A 31 -2.73 2.62 7.17
N VAL A 32 -1.94 1.59 6.86
CA VAL A 32 -0.50 1.71 6.59
C VAL A 32 -0.24 2.53 5.33
N LEU A 33 -1.01 2.31 4.25
CA LEU A 33 -0.92 3.11 3.03
C LEU A 33 -1.28 4.58 3.28
N ASN A 34 -2.35 4.85 4.05
CA ASN A 34 -2.73 6.23 4.42
C ASN A 34 -1.63 6.94 5.24
N ALA A 35 -1.00 6.22 6.18
CA ALA A 35 0.10 6.76 6.97
C ALA A 35 1.29 7.16 6.09
N LEU A 36 1.68 6.30 5.14
CA LEU A 36 2.71 6.62 4.16
C LEU A 36 2.30 7.81 3.27
N GLY A 37 1.05 7.84 2.80
CA GLY A 37 0.54 8.95 1.99
C GLY A 37 0.62 10.29 2.70
N THR A 38 0.30 10.32 4.00
CA THR A 38 0.49 11.51 4.84
C THR A 38 1.95 11.94 4.88
N MET A 39 2.89 10.99 5.06
CA MET A 39 4.32 11.30 5.06
C MET A 39 4.80 11.88 3.72
N ILE A 40 4.30 11.35 2.60
CA ILE A 40 4.63 11.85 1.26
C ILE A 40 4.13 13.30 1.09
N ILE A 41 2.86 13.57 1.44
CA ILE A 41 2.27 14.91 1.31
C ILE A 41 3.06 15.94 2.12
N GLU A 42 3.32 15.63 3.39
CA GLU A 42 4.06 16.53 4.29
C GLU A 42 5.50 16.74 3.80
N ALA A 43 6.18 15.69 3.34
CA ALA A 43 7.53 15.79 2.79
C ALA A 43 7.57 16.65 1.51
N SER A 44 6.67 16.40 0.56
CA SER A 44 6.56 17.20 -0.68
C SER A 44 6.31 18.68 -0.40
N ALA A 45 5.49 19.00 0.60
CA ALA A 45 5.24 20.38 0.99
C ALA A 45 6.51 21.11 1.44
N THR A 46 7.48 20.41 2.04
CA THR A 46 8.75 21.03 2.47
C THR A 46 9.62 21.55 1.33
N ILE A 47 9.43 21.01 0.11
CA ILE A 47 10.13 21.44 -1.11
C ILE A 47 9.22 22.24 -2.06
N GLY A 48 8.02 22.64 -1.59
CA GLY A 48 7.08 23.44 -2.36
C GLY A 48 6.35 22.67 -3.46
N VAL A 49 6.23 21.35 -3.35
CA VAL A 49 5.47 20.49 -4.26
C VAL A 49 4.16 20.09 -3.60
N ASP A 50 3.04 20.32 -4.29
CA ASP A 50 1.73 19.87 -3.84
C ASP A 50 1.48 18.42 -4.30
N ALA A 51 1.46 17.49 -3.35
CA ALA A 51 1.14 16.08 -3.62
C ALA A 51 -0.32 15.75 -3.27
N SER A 52 -0.92 14.85 -4.05
CA SER A 52 -2.26 14.30 -3.80
C SER A 52 -2.20 12.78 -3.79
N ILE A 53 -2.98 12.14 -2.90
CA ILE A 53 -3.04 10.69 -2.78
C ILE A 53 -4.48 10.18 -2.75
N ASP A 54 -4.70 8.99 -3.30
CA ASP A 54 -5.97 8.27 -3.23
C ASP A 54 -5.73 6.76 -3.04
N ILE A 55 -6.65 6.08 -2.35
CA ILE A 55 -6.63 4.62 -2.19
C ILE A 55 -7.98 4.09 -2.69
N PRO A 56 -8.14 3.87 -4.01
CA PRO A 56 -9.44 3.56 -4.62
C PRO A 56 -10.09 2.26 -4.09
N GLN A 57 -9.27 1.38 -3.52
CA GLN A 57 -9.70 0.08 -2.99
C GLN A 57 -9.76 0.04 -1.45
N GLY A 58 -9.70 1.20 -0.78
CA GLY A 58 -9.79 1.30 0.68
C GLY A 58 -11.01 0.56 1.23
N ASP A 59 -10.85 -0.06 2.39
CA ASP A 59 -11.90 -0.78 3.15
C ASP A 59 -12.46 -2.07 2.52
N ARG A 60 -12.08 -2.40 1.29
CA ARG A 60 -12.45 -3.68 0.66
C ARG A 60 -11.62 -4.83 1.26
N ILE A 61 -12.25 -5.99 1.38
CA ILE A 61 -11.63 -7.19 1.95
C ILE A 61 -10.87 -7.92 0.86
N TYR A 62 -9.55 -7.93 0.97
CA TYR A 62 -8.64 -8.65 0.09
C TYR A 62 -7.67 -9.50 0.89
N ASP A 63 -7.07 -10.46 0.20
CA ASP A 63 -5.89 -11.18 0.66
C ASP A 63 -4.71 -10.80 -0.23
N PRO A 64 -3.49 -10.83 0.29
CA PRO A 64 -2.29 -10.68 -0.51
C PRO A 64 -2.23 -11.71 -1.63
N VAL A 65 -1.84 -11.29 -2.83
CA VAL A 65 -1.61 -12.16 -3.98
C VAL A 65 -0.19 -11.92 -4.46
N ASN A 66 0.58 -13.00 -4.64
CA ASN A 66 1.99 -12.93 -5.05
C ASN A 66 2.85 -12.03 -4.14
N GLY A 67 2.59 -12.06 -2.83
CA GLY A 67 3.33 -11.28 -1.83
C GLY A 67 2.98 -9.79 -1.77
N LEU A 68 1.97 -9.33 -2.51
CA LEU A 68 1.51 -7.95 -2.50
C LEU A 68 0.06 -7.85 -2.04
N TRP A 69 -0.24 -6.82 -1.25
CA TRP A 69 -1.61 -6.39 -1.05
C TRP A 69 -2.19 -5.85 -2.37
N PRO A 70 -3.37 -6.31 -2.80
CA PRO A 70 -4.02 -5.77 -4.00
C PRO A 70 -4.46 -4.30 -3.87
N GLN A 71 -4.62 -3.82 -2.63
CA GLN A 71 -4.85 -2.40 -2.34
C GLN A 71 -3.59 -1.61 -2.69
N LYS A 72 -3.76 -0.50 -3.40
CA LYS A 72 -2.67 0.41 -3.74
C LYS A 72 -3.07 1.85 -3.45
N MET A 73 -2.08 2.63 -3.06
CA MET A 73 -2.18 4.08 -3.04
C MET A 73 -1.70 4.63 -4.38
N LEU A 74 -2.49 5.50 -4.98
CA LEU A 74 -2.09 6.33 -6.11
C LEU A 74 -1.55 7.64 -5.56
N VAL A 75 -0.46 8.13 -6.15
CA VAL A 75 0.19 9.39 -5.79
C VAL A 75 0.34 10.22 -7.06
N SER A 76 -0.06 11.49 -6.97
CA SER A 76 0.12 12.51 -7.99
C SER A 76 0.94 13.66 -7.41
N PHE A 77 1.82 14.23 -8.23
CA PHE A 77 2.57 15.46 -7.93
C PHE A 77 2.17 16.63 -8.84
N ASP A 78 1.24 16.39 -9.78
CA ASP A 78 0.83 17.35 -10.82
C ASP A 78 -0.64 17.77 -10.66
N GLY A 79 -1.20 17.60 -9.46
CA GLY A 79 -2.60 17.94 -9.14
C GLY A 79 -3.39 16.77 -8.55
N PRO A 80 -4.73 16.88 -8.47
CA PRO A 80 -5.60 15.85 -7.93
C PRO A 80 -5.46 14.51 -8.67
N VAL A 81 -5.50 13.39 -7.94
CA VAL A 81 -5.34 12.04 -8.53
C VAL A 81 -6.42 11.71 -9.56
N ASP A 82 -7.64 12.22 -9.39
CA ASP A 82 -8.77 11.98 -10.30
C ASP A 82 -8.69 12.78 -11.61
N GLU A 83 -7.83 13.80 -11.66
CA GLU A 83 -7.57 14.61 -12.85
C GLU A 83 -6.27 14.21 -13.58
N ALA A 84 -5.36 13.49 -12.91
CA ALA A 84 -4.07 13.10 -13.44
C ALA A 84 -4.15 11.95 -14.46
N GLU A 85 -3.25 11.96 -15.46
CA GLU A 85 -3.14 10.85 -16.40
C GLU A 85 -2.50 9.62 -15.73
N ALA A 86 -2.90 8.41 -16.16
CA ALA A 86 -2.39 7.18 -15.57
C ALA A 86 -0.85 7.03 -15.66
N GLU A 87 -0.23 7.66 -16.66
CA GLU A 87 1.22 7.65 -16.88
C GLU A 87 1.95 8.61 -15.92
N GLU A 88 1.27 9.62 -15.40
CA GLU A 88 1.82 10.61 -14.46
C GLU A 88 1.74 10.10 -13.02
N LEU A 89 0.81 9.20 -12.73
CA LEU A 89 0.61 8.62 -11.40
C LEU A 89 1.76 7.67 -10.98
N ARG A 90 2.02 7.64 -9.67
CA ARG A 90 2.80 6.58 -9.02
C ARG A 90 1.84 5.64 -8.30
N ALA A 91 2.06 4.34 -8.42
CA ALA A 91 1.31 3.32 -7.68
C ALA A 91 2.19 2.75 -6.56
N VAL A 92 1.70 2.80 -5.32
CA VAL A 92 2.39 2.28 -4.14
C VAL A 92 1.60 1.13 -3.54
N TYR A 93 2.23 -0.04 -3.46
CA TYR A 93 1.66 -1.26 -2.90
C TYR A 93 2.32 -1.57 -1.56
N LEU A 94 1.55 -2.13 -0.62
CA LEU A 94 2.11 -2.74 0.59
C LEU A 94 2.56 -4.17 0.28
N VAL A 95 3.81 -4.49 0.61
CA VAL A 95 4.34 -5.86 0.57
C VAL A 95 3.81 -6.62 1.78
N ALA A 96 3.34 -7.84 1.55
CA ALA A 96 2.67 -8.62 2.58
C ALA A 96 3.60 -9.54 3.39
N ASP A 97 4.81 -9.79 2.88
CA ASP A 97 5.79 -10.69 3.48
C ASP A 97 6.69 -9.95 4.51
N ASP A 98 6.97 -10.60 5.64
CA ASP A 98 7.68 -10.05 6.82
C ASP A 98 9.16 -10.50 6.77
N PRO A 99 10.17 -9.63 6.97
CA PRO A 99 10.34 -8.85 8.20
C PRO A 99 10.29 -7.33 7.93
N GLY A 100 9.23 -6.66 8.40
CA GLY A 100 9.10 -5.20 8.39
C GLY A 100 8.11 -4.64 7.37
N THR A 101 7.79 -3.34 7.49
CA THR A 101 6.87 -2.67 6.56
C THR A 101 7.63 -2.28 5.30
N GLN A 102 7.32 -2.95 4.18
CA GLN A 102 7.91 -2.66 2.88
C GLN A 102 6.85 -2.23 1.88
N PHE A 103 7.23 -1.33 0.99
CA PHE A 103 6.39 -0.84 -0.09
C PHE A 103 7.05 -1.11 -1.43
N ARG A 104 6.22 -1.31 -2.45
CA ARG A 104 6.63 -1.32 -3.86
C ARG A 104 6.03 -0.12 -4.55
N VAL A 105 6.88 0.70 -5.15
CA VAL A 105 6.49 1.79 -6.04
C VAL A 105 6.58 1.29 -7.48
N GLU A 106 5.56 1.57 -8.27
CA GLU A 106 5.52 1.37 -9.72
C GLU A 106 5.18 2.69 -10.42
N TRP A 107 5.82 2.98 -11.55
CA TRP A 107 5.59 4.20 -12.32
C TRP A 107 5.86 4.01 -13.81
N HIS A 108 5.25 4.83 -14.66
CA HIS A 108 5.58 4.85 -16.08
C HIS A 108 6.89 5.62 -16.31
N ARG A 109 7.81 5.01 -17.03
CA ARG A 109 9.09 5.62 -17.45
C ARG A 109 8.93 6.23 -18.83
N ALA A 110 9.80 7.21 -19.14
CA ALA A 110 9.85 7.86 -20.45
C ALA A 110 10.12 6.91 -21.63
N ASP A 111 10.68 5.71 -21.38
CA ASP A 111 10.87 4.68 -22.41
C ASP A 111 9.64 3.78 -22.64
N GLY A 112 8.50 4.13 -22.03
CA GLY A 112 7.24 3.40 -22.13
C GLY A 112 7.18 2.14 -21.25
N LYS A 113 8.21 1.87 -20.43
CA LYS A 113 8.24 0.73 -19.52
C LYS A 113 7.77 1.11 -18.13
N LEU A 114 7.41 0.12 -17.33
CA LEU A 114 7.13 0.30 -15.92
C LEU A 114 8.45 0.27 -15.13
N GLY A 115 8.72 1.33 -14.38
CA GLY A 115 9.71 1.37 -13.32
C GLY A 115 9.18 0.70 -12.06
N ARG A 116 10.11 0.16 -11.26
CA ARG A 116 9.78 -0.46 -9.97
C ARG A 116 10.89 -0.22 -8.97
N GLN A 117 10.52 0.12 -7.74
CA GLN A 117 11.41 0.30 -6.61
C GLN A 117 10.73 -0.25 -5.36
N GLU A 118 11.51 -0.87 -4.47
CA GLU A 118 11.02 -1.37 -3.18
C GLU A 118 11.85 -0.74 -2.06
N GLY A 119 11.22 -0.51 -0.92
CA GLY A 119 11.87 0.09 0.23
C GLY A 119 10.99 0.12 1.47
N GLY A 120 11.61 0.43 2.61
CA GLY A 120 10.89 0.77 3.84
C GLY A 120 10.22 2.14 3.73
N PRO A 121 9.44 2.57 4.75
CA PRO A 121 8.63 3.77 4.68
C PRO A 121 9.43 5.05 4.34
N LEU A 122 10.56 5.27 5.02
CA LEU A 122 11.40 6.45 4.80
C LEU A 122 12.07 6.42 3.42
N ALA A 123 12.64 5.28 3.02
CA ALA A 123 13.24 5.11 1.70
C ALA A 123 12.22 5.34 0.57
N THR A 124 10.97 4.91 0.74
CA THR A 124 9.88 5.17 -0.21
C THR A 124 9.52 6.66 -0.28
N VAL A 125 9.46 7.36 0.86
CA VAL A 125 9.21 8.82 0.88
C VAL A 125 10.35 9.57 0.19
N ALA A 126 11.60 9.28 0.54
CA ALA A 126 12.78 9.90 -0.06
C ALA A 126 12.79 9.68 -1.59
N PHE A 127 12.54 8.45 -2.04
CA PHE A 127 12.47 8.12 -3.47
C PHE A 127 11.37 8.87 -4.22
N LEU A 128 10.19 9.05 -3.61
CA LEU A 128 9.05 9.68 -4.27
C LEU A 128 9.12 11.20 -4.27
N THR A 129 9.73 11.80 -3.25
CA THR A 129 9.69 13.25 -3.03
C THR A 129 11.02 13.93 -3.32
N ASP A 130 12.09 13.18 -3.55
CA ASP A 130 13.48 13.68 -3.62
C ASP A 130 13.93 14.47 -2.37
N VAL A 131 13.20 14.34 -1.24
CA VAL A 131 13.58 14.95 0.04
C VAL A 131 14.66 14.09 0.70
N GLU A 132 15.76 14.73 1.08
CA GLU A 132 16.82 14.11 1.87
C GLU A 132 16.34 13.88 3.32
N ILE A 133 16.38 12.63 3.79
CA ILE A 133 15.96 12.26 5.15
C ILE A 133 17.22 12.02 6.01
N PRO A 134 17.62 12.97 6.87
CA PRO A 134 18.93 12.95 7.52
C PRO A 134 19.09 11.89 8.63
N TRP A 135 18.02 11.15 8.95
CA TRP A 135 18.00 10.03 9.89
C TRP A 135 17.47 8.74 9.27
N SER A 136 17.31 8.68 7.94
CA SER A 136 17.17 7.36 7.31
C SER A 136 18.54 6.71 7.40
N ASP A 137 18.69 5.80 8.35
CA ASP A 137 19.88 4.97 8.46
C ASP A 137 20.00 4.14 7.18
N ASP A 138 20.68 4.69 6.17
CA ASP A 138 21.22 3.94 5.02
C ASP A 138 22.59 3.33 5.37
N ASP A 139 22.96 3.33 6.66
CA ASP A 139 24.16 2.68 7.21
C ASP A 139 23.78 1.41 8.01
N GLU A 140 23.38 0.33 7.32
CA GLU A 140 23.68 -1.07 7.74
C GLU A 140 23.62 -2.09 6.57
#